data_AF-A0A956PQQ3-F1
#
_entry.id   AF-A0A956PQQ3-F1
#
_cell.length_a   1.000
_cell.length_b   1.000
_cell.length_c   1.000
_cell.angle_alpha   90.00
_cell.angle_beta   90.00
_cell.angle_gamma   90.00
#
_symmetry.space_group_name_H-M   'P 1'
#
loop_
_entity.id
_entity.type
_entity.pdbx_description
1 polymer ?
#
loop_
_entity_poly.entity_id
_entity_poly.type
_entity_poly.pdbx_seq_one_letter_code
_entity_poly.pdbx_strand_id
1 'polypeptide(L)'
;MNRASLLVSGLLAVGLFLGGTANVVLEASKVKRPEQSTLSRFRVVYFVDEKPALGTVGQIPKGATFYLGPSEVTSVVEELSRGLKVALDIDNHSKSKSEEEIYLEITDGSTIERFYYFAGAHEIAPLGYSRVDGETLLTAMGAGLKLSLVGLVFGGLLCWASARESGQKKTAHGSQQSPTGSSACSGRDNG
;
A
#
# COMPACT_ATOMS: atom_id res chain seq x y z
N MET A 1 10.64 -12.19 29.36
CA MET A 1 9.69 -11.98 28.25
C MET A 1 9.29 -13.33 27.69
N ASN A 2 7.99 -13.61 27.57
CA ASN A 2 7.50 -14.88 27.05
C ASN A 2 7.65 -14.90 25.51
N ARG A 3 8.07 -16.03 24.91
CA ARG A 3 8.30 -16.14 23.46
C ARG A 3 7.04 -15.77 22.65
N ALA A 4 5.86 -16.14 23.17
CA ALA A 4 4.58 -15.79 22.57
C ALA A 4 4.33 -14.27 22.50
N SER A 5 4.70 -13.52 23.53
CA SER A 5 4.54 -12.05 23.55
C SER A 5 5.45 -11.37 22.52
N LEU A 6 6.67 -11.90 22.33
CA LEU A 6 7.61 -11.38 21.34
C LEU A 6 7.13 -11.64 19.90
N LEU A 7 6.54 -12.81 19.65
CA LEU A 7 5.91 -13.13 18.37
C LEU A 7 4.70 -12.25 18.08
N VAL A 8 3.81 -12.04 19.06
CA VAL A 8 2.63 -11.18 18.89
C VAL A 8 3.03 -9.73 18.62
N SER A 9 4.01 -9.19 19.36
CA SER A 9 4.53 -7.84 19.10
C SER A 9 5.21 -7.74 17.73
N GLY A 10 5.95 -8.77 17.31
CA GLY A 10 6.55 -8.83 15.98
C GLY A 10 5.50 -8.83 14.86
N LEU A 11 4.47 -9.67 14.98
CA LEU A 11 3.37 -9.73 14.02
C LEU A 11 2.60 -8.41 13.97
N LEU A 12 2.35 -7.78 15.12
CA LEU A 12 1.70 -6.47 15.18
C LEU A 12 2.53 -5.39 14.49
N ALA A 13 3.85 -5.38 14.70
CA ALA A 13 4.75 -4.44 14.06
C ALA A 13 4.78 -4.61 12.53
N VAL A 14 4.80 -5.86 12.05
CA VAL A 14 4.70 -6.17 10.61
C VAL A 14 3.35 -5.72 10.05
N GLY A 15 2.24 -6.00 10.76
CA GLY A 15 0.91 -5.57 10.35
C GLY A 15 0.79 -4.03 10.24
N LEU A 16 1.33 -3.30 11.21
CA LEU A 16 1.38 -1.83 11.18
C LEU A 16 2.29 -1.28 10.07
N PHE A 17 3.42 -1.94 9.82
CA PHE A 17 4.32 -1.58 8.71
C PHE A 17 3.60 -1.71 7.36
N LEU A 18 2.98 -2.86 7.11
CA LEU A 18 2.25 -3.12 5.88
C LEU A 18 1.05 -2.19 5.75
N GLY A 19 0.28 -1.98 6.82
CA GLY A 19 -0.86 -1.06 6.83
C GLY A 19 -0.48 0.38 6.52
N GLY A 20 0.61 0.89 7.12
CA GLY A 20 1.12 2.23 6.84
C GLY A 20 1.61 2.40 5.40
N THR A 21 2.36 1.42 4.91
CA THR A 21 2.85 1.40 3.53
C THR A 21 1.69 1.37 2.53
N ALA A 22 0.74 0.46 2.75
CA ALA A 22 -0.43 0.31 1.89
C ALA A 22 -1.27 1.59 1.83
N ASN A 23 -1.47 2.29 2.95
CA ASN A 23 -2.26 3.52 2.98
C ASN A 23 -1.66 4.61 2.08
N VAL A 24 -0.34 4.80 2.09
CA VAL A 24 0.33 5.79 1.24
C VAL A 24 0.26 5.39 -0.24
N VAL A 25 0.52 4.13 -0.56
CA VAL A 25 0.45 3.63 -1.95
C VAL A 25 -0.99 3.73 -2.48
N LEU A 26 -1.98 3.35 -1.67
CA LEU A 26 -3.39 3.48 -2.02
C LEU A 26 -3.75 4.94 -2.32
N GLU A 27 -3.36 5.87 -1.45
CA GLU A 27 -3.61 7.30 -1.64
C GLU A 27 -2.96 7.86 -2.91
N ALA A 28 -1.72 7.44 -3.21
CA ALA A 28 -1.02 7.84 -4.43
C ALA A 28 -1.63 7.21 -5.70
N SER A 29 -2.19 6.01 -5.57
CA SER A 29 -2.83 5.29 -6.68
C SER A 29 -4.23 5.82 -7.04
N LYS A 30 -4.86 6.60 -6.15
CA LYS A 30 -6.18 7.19 -6.40
C LYS A 30 -6.14 8.09 -7.62
N VAL A 31 -7.11 7.89 -8.49
CA VAL A 31 -7.31 8.70 -9.68
C VAL A 31 -7.64 10.13 -9.27
N LYS A 32 -6.81 11.08 -9.69
CA LYS A 32 -7.04 12.51 -9.48
C LYS A 32 -7.42 13.16 -10.80
N ARG A 33 -8.27 14.19 -10.75
CA ARG A 33 -8.57 14.99 -11.95
C ARG A 33 -7.27 15.59 -12.50
N PRO A 34 -7.06 15.57 -13.82
CA PRO A 34 -5.86 16.13 -14.41
C PRO A 34 -5.84 17.65 -14.18
N GLU A 35 -4.86 18.12 -13.42
CA GLU A 35 -4.56 19.54 -13.29
C GLU A 35 -3.82 20.03 -14.54
N GLN A 36 -3.86 21.33 -14.83
CA GLN A 36 -3.24 21.93 -16.02
C GLN A 36 -1.72 21.63 -16.11
N SER A 37 -1.04 21.51 -14.96
CA SER A 37 0.35 21.09 -14.85
C SER A 37 0.61 19.65 -15.35
N THR A 38 -0.38 18.76 -15.18
CA THR A 38 -0.29 17.33 -15.53
C THR A 38 -0.71 17.01 -16.96
N LEU A 39 -1.43 17.91 -17.64
CA LEU A 39 -1.84 17.73 -19.05
C LEU A 39 -0.64 17.50 -19.98
N SER A 40 0.48 18.19 -19.72
CA SER A 40 1.74 18.01 -20.46
C SER A 40 2.38 16.62 -20.32
N ARG A 41 1.92 15.82 -19.36
CA ARG A 41 2.37 14.44 -19.12
C ARG A 41 1.28 13.43 -19.45
N PHE A 42 0.06 13.89 -19.74
CA PHE A 42 -1.07 13.04 -19.99
C PHE A 42 -0.85 12.28 -21.30
N ARG A 43 -0.75 10.96 -21.21
CA ARG A 43 -0.53 10.10 -22.36
C ARG A 43 -1.83 9.45 -22.81
N VAL A 44 -1.97 9.31 -24.11
CA VAL A 44 -3.08 8.61 -24.75
C VAL A 44 -2.54 7.68 -25.83
N VAL A 45 -3.32 6.64 -26.12
CA VAL A 45 -3.17 5.83 -27.33
C VAL A 45 -3.83 6.58 -28.48
N TYR A 46 -3.15 6.66 -29.61
CA TYR A 46 -3.68 7.23 -30.85
C TYR A 46 -3.25 6.38 -32.05
N PHE A 47 -3.95 6.54 -33.17
CA PHE A 47 -3.70 5.80 -34.40
C PHE A 47 -3.38 6.77 -35.54
N VAL A 48 -2.33 6.48 -36.29
CA VAL A 48 -2.00 7.15 -37.56
C VAL A 48 -1.80 6.06 -38.59
N ASP A 49 -2.52 6.15 -39.71
CA ASP A 49 -2.53 5.11 -40.75
C ASP A 49 -2.77 3.71 -40.16
N GLU A 50 -3.73 3.62 -39.22
CA GLU A 50 -4.11 2.41 -38.46
C GLU A 50 -3.03 1.82 -37.54
N LYS A 51 -1.90 2.49 -37.34
CA LYS A 51 -0.85 2.04 -36.42
C LYS A 51 -0.97 2.70 -35.05
N PRO A 52 -1.02 1.91 -33.95
CA PRO A 52 -1.10 2.44 -32.60
C PRO A 52 0.22 3.09 -32.17
N ALA A 53 0.13 4.22 -31.50
CA ALA A 53 1.24 4.91 -30.87
C ALA A 53 0.82 5.55 -29.55
N LEU A 54 1.79 5.79 -28.66
CA LEU A 54 1.60 6.55 -27.43
C LEU A 54 2.05 7.99 -27.63
N GLY A 55 1.21 8.94 -27.23
CA GLY A 55 1.46 10.36 -27.42
C GLY A 55 0.99 11.20 -26.26
N THR A 56 1.63 12.34 -26.07
CA THR A 56 1.20 13.34 -25.09
C THR A 56 0.11 14.22 -25.68
N VAL A 57 -0.93 14.53 -24.88
CA VAL A 57 -1.99 15.47 -25.27
C VAL A 57 -1.37 16.81 -25.68
N GLY A 58 -1.62 17.23 -26.93
CA GLY A 58 -1.05 18.45 -27.53
C GLY A 58 0.16 18.24 -28.44
N GLN A 59 0.75 17.03 -28.47
CA GLN A 59 1.84 16.66 -29.38
C GLN A 59 1.39 15.64 -30.45
N ILE A 60 0.09 15.39 -30.53
CA ILE A 60 -0.49 14.35 -31.38
C ILE A 60 -0.54 14.86 -32.84
N PRO A 61 -0.11 14.05 -33.82
CA PRO A 61 -0.18 14.42 -35.24
C PRO A 61 -1.61 14.77 -35.69
N LYS A 62 -1.73 15.71 -36.62
CA LYS A 62 -3.01 16.00 -37.27
C LYS A 62 -3.47 14.78 -38.08
N GLY A 63 -4.75 14.46 -38.00
CA GLY A 63 -5.35 13.30 -38.68
C GLY A 63 -5.31 12.00 -37.86
N ALA A 64 -4.79 12.03 -36.63
CA ALA A 64 -4.86 10.89 -35.73
C ALA A 64 -6.31 10.59 -35.31
N THR A 65 -6.61 9.31 -35.12
CA THR A 65 -7.83 8.84 -34.48
C THR A 65 -7.51 8.27 -33.10
N PHE A 66 -8.52 8.20 -32.24
CA PHE A 66 -8.35 7.74 -30.84
C PHE A 66 -9.24 6.56 -30.50
N TYR A 67 -10.27 6.33 -31.31
CA TYR A 67 -11.19 5.22 -31.12
C TYR A 67 -10.45 3.89 -31.19
N LEU A 68 -10.75 3.03 -30.22
CA LEU A 68 -10.22 1.70 -30.11
C LEU A 68 -11.35 0.77 -29.67
N GLY A 69 -11.60 -0.29 -30.44
CA GLY A 69 -12.61 -1.28 -30.05
C GLY A 69 -12.09 -2.23 -28.96
N PRO A 70 -12.97 -2.79 -28.10
CA PRO A 70 -12.60 -3.81 -27.11
C PRO A 70 -11.88 -5.03 -27.70
N SER A 71 -12.20 -5.41 -28.94
CA SER A 71 -11.56 -6.55 -29.63
C SER A 71 -10.11 -6.30 -30.06
N GLU A 72 -9.69 -5.05 -30.14
CA GLU A 72 -8.38 -4.62 -30.67
C GLU A 72 -7.37 -4.36 -29.54
N VAL A 73 -7.82 -4.32 -28.27
CA VAL A 73 -7.00 -4.01 -27.10
C VAL A 73 -5.76 -4.89 -27.03
N THR A 74 -5.93 -6.21 -27.16
CA THR A 74 -4.81 -7.16 -27.06
C THR A 74 -3.73 -6.91 -28.11
N SER A 75 -4.14 -6.68 -29.38
CA SER A 75 -3.18 -6.42 -30.46
C SER A 75 -2.47 -5.09 -30.30
N VAL A 76 -3.20 -4.06 -29.86
CA VAL A 76 -2.62 -2.73 -29.60
C VAL A 76 -1.62 -2.78 -28.46
N VAL A 77 -1.95 -3.47 -27.37
CA VAL A 77 -1.04 -3.66 -26.24
C VAL A 77 0.23 -4.39 -26.66
N GLU A 78 0.12 -5.45 -27.46
CA GLU A 78 1.28 -6.21 -27.96
C GLU A 78 2.20 -5.33 -28.82
N GLU A 79 1.63 -4.48 -29.69
CA GLU A 79 2.39 -3.58 -30.53
C GLU A 79 3.10 -2.47 -29.73
N LEU A 80 2.39 -1.87 -28.75
CA LEU A 80 2.93 -0.82 -27.89
C LEU A 80 3.95 -1.35 -26.88
N SER A 81 3.87 -2.64 -26.50
CA SER A 81 4.71 -3.22 -25.44
C SER A 81 6.14 -3.59 -25.88
N ARG A 82 6.55 -3.26 -27.11
CA ARG A 82 7.87 -3.61 -27.64
C ARG A 82 9.06 -2.90 -26.95
N GLY A 83 8.81 -1.91 -26.08
CA GLY A 83 9.86 -1.22 -25.30
C GLY A 83 9.45 -0.75 -23.89
N LEU A 84 8.16 -0.77 -23.55
CA LEU A 84 7.58 -0.40 -22.25
C LEU A 84 6.55 -1.46 -21.86
N LYS A 85 6.29 -1.67 -20.57
CA LYS A 85 5.15 -2.50 -20.18
C LYS A 85 3.88 -1.65 -20.22
N VAL A 86 3.03 -1.91 -21.19
CA VAL A 86 1.75 -1.22 -21.36
C VAL A 86 0.63 -2.19 -21.00
N ALA A 87 -0.34 -1.72 -20.24
CA ALA A 87 -1.62 -2.38 -20.08
C ALA A 87 -2.72 -1.41 -20.48
N LEU A 88 -3.73 -1.92 -21.15
CA LEU A 88 -4.84 -1.14 -21.66
C LEU A 88 -6.12 -1.90 -21.36
N ASP A 89 -7.12 -1.20 -20.87
CA ASP A 89 -8.45 -1.73 -20.61
C ASP A 89 -9.50 -0.73 -21.11
N ILE A 90 -10.63 -1.25 -21.55
CA ILE A 90 -11.75 -0.44 -22.04
C ILE A 90 -12.94 -0.73 -21.14
N ASP A 91 -13.40 0.29 -20.44
CA ASP A 91 -14.61 0.21 -19.64
C ASP A 91 -15.80 0.64 -20.50
N ASN A 92 -16.74 -0.28 -20.69
CA ASN A 92 -17.88 -0.10 -21.58
C ASN A 92 -19.06 0.56 -20.85
N HIS A 93 -18.77 1.51 -19.96
CA HIS A 93 -19.76 2.34 -19.28
C HIS A 93 -20.16 3.57 -20.09
N SER A 94 -19.53 3.81 -21.24
CA SER A 94 -19.94 4.86 -22.16
C SER A 94 -21.36 4.60 -22.66
N LYS A 95 -22.24 5.58 -22.44
CA LYS A 95 -23.62 5.53 -22.96
C LYS A 95 -23.67 5.73 -24.47
N SER A 96 -22.56 6.11 -25.10
CA SER A 96 -22.46 6.37 -26.54
C SER A 96 -21.61 5.30 -27.23
N LYS A 97 -22.09 4.75 -28.34
CA LYS A 97 -21.33 3.80 -29.18
C LYS A 97 -20.11 4.42 -29.87
N SER A 98 -19.95 5.74 -29.80
CA SER A 98 -18.89 6.49 -30.49
C SER A 98 -17.76 6.97 -29.57
N GLU A 99 -17.86 6.70 -28.27
CA GLU A 99 -16.89 7.12 -27.26
C GLU A 99 -16.64 5.94 -26.34
N GLU A 100 -15.37 5.65 -26.04
CA GLU A 100 -14.99 4.56 -25.12
C GLU A 100 -14.23 5.14 -23.94
N GLU A 101 -14.47 4.63 -22.73
CA GLU A 101 -13.65 4.97 -21.57
C GLU A 101 -12.42 4.06 -21.55
N ILE A 102 -11.24 4.67 -21.61
CA ILE A 102 -9.98 3.95 -21.71
C ILE A 102 -9.17 4.13 -20.43
N TYR A 103 -8.72 3.00 -19.91
CA TYR A 103 -7.72 2.91 -18.86
C TYR A 103 -6.38 2.48 -19.45
N LEU A 104 -5.41 3.37 -19.41
CA LEU A 104 -4.04 3.14 -19.88
C LEU A 104 -3.09 3.11 -18.67
N GLU A 105 -2.39 2.00 -18.48
CA GLU A 105 -1.31 1.86 -17.52
C GLU A 105 0.03 1.70 -18.25
N ILE A 106 1.00 2.52 -17.87
CA ILE A 106 2.37 2.44 -18.39
C ILE A 106 3.29 2.18 -17.19
N THR A 107 3.99 1.07 -17.25
CA THR A 107 5.01 0.69 -16.27
C THR A 107 6.39 0.82 -16.89
N ASP A 108 7.21 1.69 -16.29
CA ASP A 108 8.61 1.90 -16.67
C ASP A 108 9.50 1.76 -15.44
N GLY A 109 10.09 0.55 -15.29
CA GLY A 109 11.03 0.20 -14.23
C GLY A 109 10.52 0.41 -12.81
N SER A 110 10.61 1.67 -12.34
CA SER A 110 10.27 2.12 -10.98
C SER A 110 9.00 2.98 -10.91
N THR A 111 8.36 3.29 -12.05
CA THR A 111 7.17 4.13 -12.10
C THR A 111 6.01 3.36 -12.72
N ILE A 112 4.83 3.48 -12.09
CA ILE A 112 3.55 3.06 -12.63
C ILE A 112 2.73 4.34 -12.83
N GLU A 113 2.39 4.64 -14.08
CA GLU A 113 1.52 5.76 -14.45
C GLU A 113 0.21 5.23 -15.01
N ARG A 114 -0.88 5.84 -14.61
CA ARG A 114 -2.24 5.47 -15.01
C ARG A 114 -2.97 6.67 -15.55
N PHE A 115 -3.55 6.52 -16.73
CA PHE A 115 -4.26 7.56 -17.45
C PHE A 115 -5.67 7.05 -17.75
N TYR A 116 -6.67 7.87 -17.44
CA TYR A 116 -8.08 7.57 -17.61
C TYR A 116 -8.68 8.65 -18.51
N TYR A 117 -9.26 8.27 -19.64
CA TYR A 117 -9.79 9.25 -20.61
C TYR A 117 -10.92 8.67 -21.45
N PHE A 118 -11.78 9.55 -21.97
CA PHE A 118 -12.67 9.17 -23.08
C PHE A 118 -11.95 9.31 -24.41
N ALA A 119 -12.13 8.31 -25.27
CA ALA A 119 -11.62 8.30 -26.63
C ALA A 119 -12.79 8.26 -27.62
N GLY A 120 -12.96 9.33 -28.38
CA GLY A 120 -13.87 9.39 -29.52
C GLY A 120 -13.13 9.13 -30.84
N ALA A 121 -13.85 9.20 -31.97
CA ALA A 121 -13.22 9.04 -33.29
C ALA A 121 -12.06 10.03 -33.55
N HIS A 122 -12.24 11.28 -33.15
CA HIS A 122 -11.28 12.38 -33.42
C HIS A 122 -10.98 13.26 -32.20
N GLU A 123 -11.51 12.90 -31.03
CA GLU A 123 -11.37 13.70 -29.82
C GLU A 123 -11.02 12.84 -28.61
N ILE A 124 -10.43 13.51 -27.61
CA ILE A 124 -10.06 12.91 -26.34
C ILE A 124 -10.47 13.83 -25.20
N ALA A 125 -10.94 13.24 -24.11
CA ALA A 125 -11.26 13.97 -22.89
C ALA A 125 -10.54 13.31 -21.70
N PRO A 126 -9.49 13.97 -21.14
CA PRO A 126 -8.82 13.49 -19.95
C PRO A 126 -9.76 13.46 -18.73
N LEU A 127 -9.85 12.31 -18.07
CA LEU A 127 -10.69 12.11 -16.87
C LEU A 127 -9.86 12.06 -15.60
N GLY A 128 -8.71 11.40 -15.66
CA GLY A 128 -7.97 11.06 -14.46
C GLY A 128 -6.52 10.66 -14.70
N TYR A 129 -5.67 10.94 -13.71
CA TYR A 129 -4.28 10.54 -13.69
C TYR A 129 -3.89 10.07 -12.29
N SER A 130 -3.12 9.00 -12.21
CA SER A 130 -2.39 8.62 -11.00
C SER A 130 -0.99 8.12 -11.31
N ARG A 131 -0.09 8.29 -10.36
CA ARG A 131 1.32 7.94 -10.49
C ARG A 131 1.83 7.39 -9.17
N VAL A 132 2.55 6.27 -9.27
CA VAL A 132 3.31 5.69 -8.16
C VAL A 132 4.74 5.54 -8.65
N ASP A 133 5.67 6.19 -7.95
CA ASP A 133 7.10 6.16 -8.28
C ASP A 133 7.97 5.83 -7.05
N GLY A 134 9.30 5.81 -7.26
CA GLY A 134 10.26 5.50 -6.20
C GLY A 134 10.17 6.41 -4.97
N GLU A 135 9.86 7.69 -5.15
CA GLU A 135 9.69 8.64 -4.03
C GLU A 135 8.41 8.31 -3.23
N THR A 136 7.33 7.96 -3.93
CA THR A 136 6.10 7.48 -3.32
C THR A 136 6.36 6.22 -2.50
N LEU A 137 7.10 5.25 -3.04
CA LEU A 137 7.46 4.01 -2.35
C LEU A 137 8.34 4.27 -1.12
N LEU A 138 9.32 5.17 -1.24
CA LEU A 138 10.19 5.55 -0.12
C LEU A 138 9.36 6.19 1.02
N THR A 139 8.44 7.07 0.66
CA THR A 139 7.51 7.72 1.60
C THR A 139 6.61 6.68 2.27
N ALA A 140 6.10 5.72 1.51
CA ALA A 140 5.27 4.64 2.01
C ALA A 140 6.02 3.76 3.01
N MET A 141 7.25 3.35 2.67
CA MET A 141 8.12 2.60 3.59
C MET A 141 8.43 3.38 4.86
N GLY A 142 8.68 4.68 4.75
CA GLY A 142 8.89 5.56 5.90
C GLY A 142 7.66 5.67 6.81
N ALA A 143 6.46 5.76 6.23
CA ALA A 143 5.20 5.76 6.98
C ALA A 143 4.96 4.44 7.71
N GLY A 144 5.17 3.31 7.01
CA GLY A 144 5.12 1.97 7.60
C GLY A 144 6.10 1.82 8.76
N LEU A 145 7.35 2.24 8.57
CA LEU A 145 8.38 2.18 9.62
C LEU A 145 7.98 2.99 10.86
N LYS A 146 7.50 4.22 10.68
CA LYS A 146 7.02 5.06 11.80
C LYS A 146 5.93 4.37 12.60
N LEU A 147 4.91 3.80 11.93
CA LEU A 147 3.82 3.09 12.62
C LEU A 147 4.30 1.83 13.33
N SER A 148 5.19 1.05 12.71
CA SER A 148 5.77 -0.13 13.36
C SER A 148 6.57 0.22 14.62
N LEU A 149 7.33 1.31 14.60
CA LEU A 149 8.12 1.77 15.75
C LEU A 149 7.22 2.22 16.89
N VAL A 150 6.17 3.00 16.59
CA VAL A 150 5.17 3.40 17.58
C VAL A 150 4.49 2.15 18.18
N GLY A 151 4.11 1.19 17.35
CA GLY A 151 3.52 -0.07 17.81
C GLY A 151 4.44 -0.88 18.73
N LEU A 152 5.74 -0.94 18.42
CA LEU A 152 6.73 -1.61 19.26
C LEU A 152 6.95 -0.89 20.59
N VAL A 153 7.02 0.44 20.60
CA VAL A 153 7.16 1.22 21.84
C VAL A 153 5.94 1.04 22.75
N PHE A 154 4.73 1.17 22.19
CA PHE A 154 3.49 0.94 22.95
C PHE A 154 3.37 -0.52 23.42
N GLY A 155 3.70 -1.49 22.58
CA GLY A 155 3.71 -2.91 22.95
C GLY A 155 4.71 -3.21 24.07
N GLY A 156 5.89 -2.59 24.05
CA GLY A 156 6.89 -2.69 25.10
C GLY A 156 6.42 -2.08 26.42
N LEU A 157 5.80 -0.91 26.38
CA LEU A 157 5.21 -0.25 27.55
C LEU A 157 4.08 -1.09 28.18
N LEU A 158 3.19 -1.65 27.36
CA LEU A 158 2.11 -2.53 27.82
C LEU A 158 2.66 -3.81 28.45
N CYS A 159 3.65 -4.46 27.82
CA CYS A 159 4.30 -5.63 28.39
C CYS A 159 5.00 -5.34 29.72
N TRP A 160 5.65 -4.18 29.83
CA TRP A 160 6.29 -3.74 31.07
C TRP A 160 5.27 -3.47 32.18
N ALA A 161 4.16 -2.79 31.87
CA ALA A 161 3.08 -2.52 32.80
C ALA A 161 2.43 -3.82 33.31
N SER A 162 2.13 -4.77 32.42
CA SER A 162 1.57 -6.09 32.80
C SER A 162 2.54 -6.91 33.66
N ALA A 163 3.85 -6.81 33.40
CA ALA A 163 4.86 -7.49 34.22
C ALA A 163 4.95 -6.89 35.64
N ARG A 164 4.79 -5.58 35.78
CA ARG A 164 4.81 -4.89 37.08
C ARG A 164 3.60 -5.27 37.95
N GLU A 165 2.41 -5.36 37.34
CA GLU A 165 1.19 -5.76 38.05
C GLU A 165 1.24 -7.23 38.50
N SER A 166 1.82 -8.12 37.67
CA SER A 166 2.09 -9.52 38.04
C SER A 166 3.11 -9.65 39.17
N GLY A 167 4.15 -8.79 39.19
CA GLY A 167 5.14 -8.73 40.26
C GLY A 167 4.54 -8.30 41.60
N GLN A 168 3.67 -7.28 41.60
CA GLN A 168 2.98 -6.81 42.82
C GLN A 168 2.01 -7.85 43.40
N LYS A 169 1.28 -8.58 42.55
CA LYS A 169 0.40 -9.67 43.01
C LYS A 169 1.18 -10.84 43.64
N LYS A 170 2.42 -11.10 43.18
CA LYS A 170 3.28 -12.14 43.78
C LYS A 170 3.90 -11.72 45.11
N THR A 171 4.22 -10.44 45.32
CA THR A 171 4.73 -9.95 46.61
C THR A 171 3.66 -9.83 47.70
N ALA A 172 2.39 -9.57 47.35
CA ALA A 172 1.31 -9.46 48.33
C ALA A 172 0.89 -10.81 48.95
N HIS A 173 1.24 -11.94 48.34
CA HIS A 173 1.03 -13.28 48.91
C HIS A 173 2.29 -13.90 49.54
N GLY A 174 3.42 -13.18 49.57
CA GLY A 174 4.67 -13.65 50.17
C GLY A 174 4.92 -13.17 51.61
N SER A 175 4.10 -12.28 52.16
CA SER A 175 4.32 -11.68 53.50
C SER A 175 3.57 -12.38 54.64
N GLN A 176 3.34 -13.69 54.54
CA GLN A 176 3.02 -14.55 55.69
C GLN A 176 4.07 -15.65 55.82
N GLN A 177 5.32 -15.26 56.08
CA GLN A 177 6.27 -16.13 56.76
C GLN A 177 7.05 -15.31 57.78
N SER A 178 6.88 -15.66 59.05
CA SER A 178 7.78 -15.36 60.15
C SER A 178 7.86 -16.59 61.05
N PRO A 179 9.00 -16.76 61.76
CA PRO A 179 9.83 -17.94 61.56
C PRO A 179 9.77 -18.96 62.71
N THR A 180 10.32 -20.12 62.38
CA THR A 180 10.72 -21.27 63.21
C THR A 180 11.22 -20.95 64.62
N GLY A 181 10.77 -21.75 65.59
CA GLY A 181 11.43 -21.96 66.88
C GLY A 181 11.38 -23.44 67.26
N SER A 182 12.38 -24.20 66.82
CA SER A 182 12.64 -25.59 67.21
C SER A 182 13.57 -25.59 68.43
N SER A 183 13.29 -26.40 69.44
CA SER A 183 14.34 -26.98 70.29
C SER A 183 13.86 -28.31 70.89
N ALA A 184 14.69 -29.33 70.71
CA ALA A 184 14.47 -30.70 71.16
C ALA A 184 15.21 -31.00 72.48
N CYS A 185 14.71 -32.04 73.17
CA CYS A 185 15.42 -33.00 74.04
C CYS A 185 15.92 -32.60 75.45
N SER A 186 15.36 -33.29 76.46
CA SER A 186 16.05 -34.27 77.34
C SER A 186 15.91 -34.05 78.86
N GLY A 187 15.48 -35.09 79.59
CA GLY A 187 16.08 -35.45 80.90
C GLY A 187 15.18 -35.56 82.15
N ARG A 188 14.76 -36.79 82.47
CA ARG A 188 14.79 -37.53 83.77
C ARG A 188 14.29 -36.96 85.13
N ASP A 189 13.47 -37.83 85.75
CA ASP A 189 13.47 -38.37 87.13
C ASP A 189 12.99 -37.58 88.39
N ASN A 190 12.16 -38.33 89.15
CA ASN A 190 11.95 -38.44 90.61
C ASN A 190 11.08 -37.43 91.39
N GLY A 191 10.08 -38.01 92.07
CA GLY A 191 9.26 -37.40 93.13
C GLY A 191 7.91 -38.08 93.26
#